data_AF-A0A7J2IWJ4-F1
#
_entry.id   AF-A0A7J2IWJ4-F1
#
_cell.length_a   1.000
_cell.length_b   1.000
_cell.length_c   1.000
_cell.angle_alpha   90.00
_cell.angle_beta   90.00
_cell.angle_gamma   90.00
#
_symmetry.space_group_name_H-M   'P 1'
#
loop_
_entity.id
_entity.type
_entity.pdbx_description
1 polymer ?
#
loop_
_entity_poly.entity_id
_entity_poly.type
_entity_poly.pdbx_seq_one_letter_code
_entity_poly.pdbx_strand_id
1 'polypeptide(L)'
;LTDLSFLHMVAHTPDMWPRLRPYKDELEPLISFLEEHEDELFFKPPEPDIDPIGFEEFLSELKTARVLLAWIEEAPEDAILSEFHVHPGDLYRLVETSKWLLYASRELSALFGSREAALRLTILMKRVEHGVKEELIPLASLRGIGRIRARLLYNHGFRTLDDLREASIRDLLKVPQIGPKLAISIKEQLGAPLEEEELELARRAEKVQKSLLDYA
;
A
#
# COMPACT_ATOMS: atom_id res chain seq x y z
N LEU A 1 18.00 8.73 -3.74
CA LEU A 1 17.01 8.37 -2.72
C LEU A 1 15.78 7.83 -3.40
N THR A 2 15.45 6.59 -3.11
CA THR A 2 14.31 5.86 -3.67
C THR A 2 13.36 5.46 -2.54
N ASP A 3 12.24 4.83 -2.87
CA ASP A 3 11.33 4.29 -1.86
C ASP A 3 12.05 3.26 -0.99
N LEU A 4 12.88 2.42 -1.60
CA LEU A 4 13.69 1.41 -0.90
C LEU A 4 14.61 2.07 0.15
N SER A 5 15.26 3.19 -0.18
CA SER A 5 16.09 3.93 0.79
C SER A 5 15.33 4.24 2.08
N PHE A 6 14.11 4.76 1.97
CA PHE A 6 13.29 5.16 3.13
C PHE A 6 12.64 3.97 3.83
N LEU A 7 12.21 2.94 3.08
CA LEU A 7 11.66 1.71 3.65
C LEU A 7 12.71 0.95 4.46
N HIS A 8 13.93 0.84 3.94
CA HIS A 8 15.06 0.28 4.69
C HIS A 8 15.41 1.15 5.90
N MET A 9 15.39 2.47 5.76
CA MET A 9 15.66 3.37 6.89
C MET A 9 14.71 3.15 8.06
N VAL A 10 13.40 3.04 7.81
CA VAL A 10 12.44 2.77 8.88
C VAL A 10 12.58 1.34 9.41
N ALA A 11 12.93 0.38 8.54
CA ALA A 11 13.21 -0.99 8.97
C ALA A 11 14.44 -1.09 9.88
N HIS A 12 15.46 -0.26 9.68
CA HIS A 12 16.67 -0.18 10.50
C HIS A 12 16.41 0.38 11.92
N THR A 13 15.25 0.98 12.16
CA THR A 13 14.94 1.52 13.49
C THR A 13 14.61 0.40 14.49
N PRO A 14 14.92 0.58 15.79
CA PRO A 14 14.56 -0.41 16.83
C PRO A 14 13.05 -0.54 17.04
N ASP A 15 12.28 0.47 16.64
CA ASP A 15 10.82 0.51 16.75
C ASP A 15 10.11 -0.34 15.69
N MET A 16 10.83 -0.79 14.64
CA MET A 16 10.24 -1.66 13.63
C MET A 16 9.93 -3.04 14.20
N TRP A 17 8.66 -3.45 14.08
CA TRP A 17 8.20 -4.77 14.53
C TRP A 17 7.05 -5.29 13.64
N PRO A 18 7.02 -6.61 13.34
CA PRO A 18 7.96 -7.67 13.74
C PRO A 18 9.31 -7.62 13.02
N ARG A 19 10.33 -8.25 13.62
CA ARG A 19 11.62 -8.53 12.96
C ARG A 19 11.46 -9.78 12.09
N LEU A 20 11.50 -9.61 10.78
CA LEU A 20 11.40 -10.72 9.83
C LEU A 20 12.77 -11.37 9.63
N ARG A 21 13.04 -12.48 10.30
CA ARG A 21 14.26 -13.26 10.06
C ARG A 21 14.17 -13.94 8.68
N PRO A 22 15.20 -13.83 7.83
CA PRO A 22 15.27 -14.59 6.59
C PRO A 22 15.36 -16.09 6.84
N TYR A 23 14.61 -16.86 6.05
CA TYR A 23 14.80 -18.30 5.93
C TYR A 23 16.01 -18.61 5.04
N LYS A 24 16.52 -19.84 5.13
CA LYS A 24 17.76 -20.24 4.42
C LYS A 24 17.66 -20.07 2.91
N ASP A 25 16.50 -20.35 2.35
CA ASP A 25 16.18 -20.23 0.93
C ASP A 25 15.96 -18.77 0.48
N GLU A 26 15.75 -17.85 1.42
CA GLU A 26 15.64 -16.41 1.14
C GLU A 26 17.00 -15.68 1.18
N LEU A 27 18.04 -16.29 1.76
CA LEU A 27 19.35 -15.65 1.93
C LEU A 27 20.00 -15.27 0.60
N GLU A 28 20.12 -16.22 -0.34
CA GLU A 28 20.78 -15.98 -1.63
C GLU A 28 20.06 -14.88 -2.45
N PRO A 29 18.71 -14.91 -2.61
CA PRO A 29 17.99 -13.81 -3.26
C PRO A 29 18.10 -12.48 -2.51
N LEU A 30 18.17 -12.47 -1.18
CA LEU A 30 18.33 -11.23 -0.40
C LEU A 30 19.72 -10.63 -0.54
N ILE A 31 20.77 -11.45 -0.58
CA ILE A 31 22.15 -11.00 -0.80
C ILE A 31 22.28 -10.44 -2.22
N SER A 32 21.73 -11.13 -3.23
CA SER A 32 21.72 -10.61 -4.61
C SER A 32 21.00 -9.26 -4.69
N PHE A 33 19.85 -9.14 -4.03
CA PHE A 33 19.10 -7.88 -3.97
C PHE A 33 19.89 -6.78 -3.22
N LEU A 34 20.63 -7.13 -2.16
CA LEU A 34 21.49 -6.18 -1.45
C LEU A 34 22.59 -5.65 -2.38
N GLU A 35 23.29 -6.52 -3.09
CA GLU A 35 24.36 -6.14 -4.02
C GLU A 35 23.85 -5.20 -5.14
N GLU A 36 22.65 -5.46 -5.65
CA GLU A 36 22.02 -4.63 -6.70
C GLU A 36 21.62 -3.23 -6.21
N HIS A 37 21.27 -3.11 -4.92
CA HIS A 37 20.65 -1.90 -4.37
C HIS A 37 21.46 -1.22 -3.25
N GLU A 38 22.68 -1.69 -2.93
CA GLU A 38 23.49 -1.19 -1.83
C GLU A 38 23.69 0.33 -1.90
N ASP A 39 23.96 0.85 -3.10
CA ASP A 39 24.18 2.28 -3.35
C ASP A 39 22.96 3.17 -3.07
N GLU A 40 21.76 2.58 -3.01
CA GLU A 40 20.52 3.29 -2.68
C GLU A 40 20.28 3.40 -1.18
N LEU A 41 20.93 2.57 -0.36
CA LEU A 41 20.69 2.49 1.08
C LEU A 41 21.43 3.58 1.86
N PHE A 42 20.83 4.05 2.95
CA PHE A 42 21.48 5.02 3.86
C PHE A 42 22.54 4.38 4.76
N PHE A 43 22.48 3.07 4.95
CA PHE A 43 23.33 2.30 5.84
C PHE A 43 24.04 1.24 5.03
N LYS A 44 25.34 1.05 5.30
CA LYS A 44 26.10 -0.04 4.70
C LYS A 44 25.89 -1.32 5.50
N PRO A 45 25.88 -2.49 4.84
CA PRO A 45 25.83 -3.76 5.55
C PRO A 45 27.11 -3.95 6.39
N PRO A 46 27.02 -4.56 7.58
CA PRO A 46 28.19 -5.05 8.30
C PRO A 46 28.96 -6.09 7.48
N GLU A 47 30.28 -6.14 7.64
CA GLU A 47 31.10 -7.15 6.96
C GLU A 47 30.80 -8.56 7.53
N PRO A 48 30.33 -9.53 6.72
CA PRO A 48 29.89 -10.83 7.21
C PRO A 48 30.96 -11.61 7.99
N ASP A 49 32.24 -11.46 7.63
CA ASP A 49 33.37 -12.13 8.29
C ASP A 49 33.74 -11.52 9.65
N ILE A 50 33.39 -10.25 9.87
CA ILE A 50 33.69 -9.49 11.10
C ILE A 50 32.49 -9.50 12.05
N ASP A 51 31.29 -9.24 11.53
CA ASP A 51 30.04 -9.20 12.29
C ASP A 51 28.93 -10.00 11.58
N PRO A 52 28.95 -11.34 11.70
CA PRO A 52 27.94 -12.20 11.09
C PRO A 52 26.52 -11.92 11.62
N ILE A 53 26.42 -11.52 12.90
CA ILE A 53 25.12 -11.29 13.56
C ILE A 53 24.51 -9.99 13.05
N GLY A 54 25.28 -8.89 13.02
CA GLY A 54 24.83 -7.63 12.46
C GLY A 54 24.47 -7.76 10.98
N PHE A 55 25.19 -8.57 10.21
CA PHE A 55 24.83 -8.86 8.83
C PHE A 55 23.48 -9.59 8.71
N GLU A 56 23.20 -10.59 9.56
CA GLU A 56 21.89 -11.27 9.59
C GLU A 56 20.75 -10.31 9.99
N GLU A 57 21.00 -9.40 10.94
CA GLU A 57 20.06 -8.35 11.33
C GLU A 57 19.78 -7.39 10.17
N PHE A 58 20.83 -6.96 9.46
CA PHE A 58 20.71 -6.11 8.27
C PHE A 58 19.90 -6.80 7.16
N LEU A 59 20.11 -8.09 6.91
CA LEU A 59 19.29 -8.85 5.95
C LEU A 59 17.82 -8.96 6.41
N SER A 60 17.56 -9.00 7.72
CA SER A 60 16.20 -8.97 8.27
C SER A 60 15.52 -7.61 8.02
N GLU A 61 16.26 -6.52 8.14
CA GLU A 61 15.80 -5.16 7.82
C GLU A 61 15.50 -5.01 6.32
N LEU A 62 16.41 -5.52 5.48
CA LEU A 62 16.25 -5.54 4.03
C LEU A 62 15.04 -6.37 3.59
N LYS A 63 14.83 -7.54 4.20
CA LYS A 63 13.62 -8.36 3.98
C LYS A 63 12.36 -7.56 4.30
N THR A 64 12.31 -6.88 5.44
CA THR A 64 11.18 -5.99 5.79
C THR A 64 10.97 -4.89 4.74
N ALA A 65 12.05 -4.25 4.28
CA ALA A 65 11.97 -3.23 3.24
C ALA A 65 11.42 -3.80 1.91
N ARG A 66 11.83 -5.00 1.51
CA ARG A 66 11.32 -5.69 0.30
C ARG A 66 9.85 -6.06 0.40
N VAL A 67 9.38 -6.53 1.56
CA VAL A 67 7.96 -6.82 1.81
C VAL A 67 7.12 -5.55 1.63
N LEU A 68 7.57 -4.44 2.22
CA LEU A 68 6.89 -3.15 2.10
C LEU A 68 6.95 -2.61 0.67
N LEU A 69 8.06 -2.83 -0.04
CA LEU A 69 8.20 -2.45 -1.45
C LEU A 69 7.20 -3.21 -2.33
N ALA A 70 7.12 -4.53 -2.18
CA ALA A 70 6.13 -5.35 -2.89
C ALA A 70 4.69 -4.93 -2.56
N TRP A 71 4.44 -4.56 -1.30
CA TRP A 71 3.14 -4.04 -0.84
C TRP A 71 2.74 -2.74 -1.57
N ILE A 72 3.65 -1.76 -1.70
CA ILE A 72 3.37 -0.47 -2.37
C ILE A 72 3.43 -0.56 -3.91
N GLU A 73 4.02 -1.63 -4.45
CA GLU A 73 3.99 -1.96 -5.88
C GLU A 73 2.77 -2.80 -6.29
N GLU A 74 1.83 -2.98 -5.36
CA GLU A 74 0.55 -3.67 -5.56
C GLU A 74 0.68 -5.15 -5.89
N ALA A 75 1.74 -5.81 -5.41
CA ALA A 75 1.79 -7.27 -5.45
C ALA A 75 0.56 -7.87 -4.73
N PRO A 76 -0.04 -8.95 -5.26
CA PRO A 76 -1.13 -9.65 -4.59
C PRO A 76 -0.71 -10.08 -3.17
N GLU A 77 -1.62 -9.96 -2.20
CA GLU A 77 -1.31 -10.30 -0.80
C GLU A 77 -0.79 -11.74 -0.67
N ASP A 78 -1.47 -12.71 -1.28
CA ASP A 78 -1.04 -14.12 -1.28
C ASP A 78 0.37 -14.31 -1.86
N ALA A 79 0.77 -13.49 -2.85
CA ALA A 79 2.10 -13.55 -3.43
C ALA A 79 3.14 -13.01 -2.44
N ILE A 80 2.87 -11.89 -1.77
CA ILE A 80 3.75 -11.33 -0.73
C ILE A 80 3.93 -12.34 0.42
N LEU A 81 2.84 -12.90 0.91
CA LEU A 81 2.86 -13.83 2.05
C LEU A 81 3.66 -15.10 1.74
N SER A 82 3.52 -15.62 0.52
CA SER A 82 4.22 -16.84 0.09
C SER A 82 5.67 -16.60 -0.29
N GLU A 83 6.00 -15.53 -1.03
CA GLU A 83 7.37 -15.20 -1.45
C GLU A 83 8.27 -14.89 -0.25
N PHE A 84 7.78 -14.11 0.71
CA PHE A 84 8.58 -13.64 1.85
C PHE A 84 8.36 -14.43 3.14
N HIS A 85 7.58 -15.52 3.09
CA HIS A 85 7.23 -16.33 4.26
C HIS A 85 6.69 -15.48 5.43
N VAL A 86 5.80 -14.53 5.12
CA VAL A 86 5.21 -13.59 6.08
C VAL A 86 3.77 -13.98 6.34
N HIS A 87 3.30 -13.87 7.58
CA HIS A 87 1.89 -14.07 7.89
C HIS A 87 1.08 -12.78 7.70
N PRO A 88 -0.25 -12.87 7.42
CA PRO A 88 -1.08 -11.68 7.22
C PRO A 88 -0.95 -10.67 8.37
N GLY A 89 -0.97 -11.14 9.62
CA GLY A 89 -0.84 -10.28 10.80
C GLY A 89 0.49 -9.53 10.87
N ASP A 90 1.57 -10.16 10.43
CA ASP A 90 2.89 -9.52 10.39
C ASP A 90 2.93 -8.41 9.34
N LEU A 91 2.41 -8.67 8.14
CA LEU A 91 2.31 -7.66 7.07
C LEU A 91 1.54 -6.43 7.54
N TYR A 92 0.36 -6.59 8.12
CA TYR A 92 -0.44 -5.45 8.59
C TYR A 92 0.26 -4.67 9.71
N ARG A 93 1.00 -5.35 10.61
CA ARG A 93 1.81 -4.69 11.64
C ARG A 93 2.98 -3.92 11.04
N LEU A 94 3.67 -4.48 10.05
CA LEU A 94 4.74 -3.78 9.34
C LEU A 94 4.22 -2.52 8.65
N VAL A 95 3.06 -2.60 7.99
CA VAL A 95 2.42 -1.45 7.34
C VAL A 95 2.07 -0.37 8.36
N GLU A 96 1.45 -0.73 9.48
CA GLU A 96 1.07 0.21 10.55
C GLU A 96 2.29 0.91 11.15
N THR A 97 3.30 0.13 11.55
CA THR A 97 4.54 0.64 12.14
C THR A 97 5.30 1.52 11.13
N SER A 98 5.40 1.09 9.88
CA SER A 98 6.07 1.86 8.82
C SER A 98 5.38 3.18 8.55
N LYS A 99 4.03 3.21 8.56
CA LYS A 99 3.28 4.47 8.41
C LYS A 99 3.66 5.47 9.49
N TRP A 100 3.73 5.03 10.74
CA TRP A 100 4.11 5.88 11.86
C TRP A 100 5.57 6.35 11.78
N LEU A 101 6.51 5.46 11.46
CA LEU A 101 7.93 5.81 11.34
C LEU A 101 8.21 6.74 10.15
N LEU A 102 7.53 6.55 9.02
CA LEU A 102 7.60 7.46 7.87
C LEU A 102 7.01 8.84 8.21
N TYR A 103 5.92 8.89 8.97
CA TYR A 103 5.38 10.15 9.50
C TYR A 103 6.42 10.87 10.36
N ALA A 104 7.03 10.18 11.34
CA ALA A 104 8.06 10.76 12.19
C ALA A 104 9.26 11.27 11.37
N SER A 105 9.70 10.48 10.39
CA SER A 105 10.78 10.83 9.46
C SER A 105 10.45 12.07 8.64
N ARG A 106 9.17 12.25 8.23
CA ARG A 106 8.70 13.43 7.51
C ARG A 106 8.82 14.68 8.38
N GLU A 107 8.34 14.62 9.63
CA GLU A 107 8.41 15.74 10.57
C GLU A 107 9.86 16.14 10.85
N LEU A 108 10.75 15.17 11.04
CA LEU A 108 12.19 15.42 11.20
C LEU A 108 12.80 16.05 9.94
N SER A 109 12.46 15.52 8.75
CA SER A 109 12.95 16.08 7.49
C SER A 109 12.53 17.55 7.31
N ALA A 110 11.29 17.89 7.67
CA ALA A 110 10.80 19.26 7.65
C ALA A 110 11.54 20.16 8.66
N LEU A 111 11.77 19.65 9.88
CA LEU A 111 12.50 20.36 10.94
C LEU A 111 13.96 20.67 10.54
N PHE A 112 14.64 19.71 9.91
CA PHE A 112 16.03 19.86 9.45
C PHE A 112 16.15 20.54 8.07
N GLY A 113 15.03 21.03 7.49
CA GLY A 113 15.04 21.80 6.25
C GLY A 113 15.13 20.98 4.96
N SER A 114 15.05 19.66 5.02
CA SER A 114 15.03 18.77 3.85
C SER A 114 13.62 18.66 3.27
N ARG A 115 13.21 19.71 2.54
CA ARG A 115 11.86 19.80 1.95
C ARG A 115 11.58 18.70 0.93
N GLU A 116 12.57 18.33 0.11
CA GLU A 116 12.41 17.27 -0.88
C GLU A 116 12.14 15.92 -0.22
N ALA A 117 12.90 15.57 0.83
CA ALA A 117 12.68 14.34 1.59
C ALA A 117 11.29 14.35 2.26
N ALA A 118 10.87 15.48 2.83
CA ALA A 118 9.55 15.60 3.45
C ALA A 118 8.40 15.36 2.44
N LEU A 119 8.52 15.85 1.20
CA LEU A 119 7.54 15.59 0.14
C LEU A 119 7.51 14.11 -0.26
N ARG A 120 8.68 13.50 -0.51
CA ARG A 120 8.77 12.07 -0.85
C ARG A 120 8.20 11.19 0.27
N LEU A 121 8.54 11.47 1.53
CA LEU A 121 8.02 10.75 2.70
C LEU A 121 6.50 10.91 2.85
N THR A 122 5.94 12.07 2.49
CA THR A 122 4.49 12.29 2.50
C THR A 122 3.77 11.36 1.53
N ILE A 123 4.31 11.23 0.31
CA ILE A 123 3.76 10.35 -0.73
C ILE A 123 3.95 8.89 -0.31
N LEU A 124 5.17 8.50 0.08
CA LEU A 124 5.49 7.13 0.48
C LEU A 124 4.65 6.66 1.68
N MET A 125 4.44 7.51 2.69
CA MET A 125 3.57 7.21 3.82
C MET A 125 2.15 6.84 3.36
N LYS A 126 1.60 7.55 2.37
CA LYS A 126 0.28 7.24 1.81
C LYS A 126 0.27 5.96 0.97
N ARG A 127 1.34 5.72 0.19
CA ARG A 127 1.50 4.47 -0.54
C ARG A 127 1.57 3.27 0.41
N VAL A 128 2.33 3.36 1.50
CA VAL A 128 2.41 2.32 2.53
C VAL A 128 1.06 2.13 3.21
N GLU A 129 0.38 3.20 3.62
CA GLU A 129 -0.94 3.13 4.28
C GLU A 129 -1.97 2.35 3.47
N HIS A 130 -1.98 2.53 2.15
CA HIS A 130 -3.00 1.93 1.28
C HIS A 130 -2.51 0.72 0.48
N GLY A 131 -1.19 0.49 0.41
CA GLY A 131 -0.56 -0.54 -0.41
C GLY A 131 -0.61 -0.27 -1.90
N VAL A 132 -0.57 0.99 -2.31
CA VAL A 132 -0.80 1.36 -3.71
C VAL A 132 0.36 2.14 -4.31
N LYS A 133 0.44 2.10 -5.64
CA LYS A 133 1.28 3.03 -6.40
C LYS A 133 0.73 4.45 -6.29
N GLU A 134 1.58 5.43 -6.58
CA GLU A 134 1.31 6.84 -6.35
C GLU A 134 0.01 7.32 -7.04
N GLU A 135 -0.25 6.85 -8.26
CA GLU A 135 -1.41 7.26 -9.05
C GLU A 135 -2.76 6.88 -8.43
N LEU A 136 -2.78 5.89 -7.52
CA LEU A 136 -4.00 5.40 -6.89
C LEU A 136 -4.28 6.04 -5.53
N ILE A 137 -3.33 6.80 -4.96
CA ILE A 137 -3.49 7.43 -3.63
C ILE A 137 -4.83 8.18 -3.50
N PRO A 138 -5.26 9.00 -4.48
CA PRO A 138 -6.54 9.72 -4.35
C PRO A 138 -7.73 8.77 -4.25
N LEU A 139 -7.77 7.72 -5.08
CA LEU A 139 -8.87 6.75 -5.12
C LEU A 139 -8.91 5.89 -3.85
N ALA A 140 -7.76 5.40 -3.40
CA ALA A 140 -7.63 4.57 -2.21
C ALA A 140 -7.90 5.34 -0.89
N SER A 141 -7.90 6.67 -0.94
CA SER A 141 -8.28 7.52 0.19
C SER A 141 -9.80 7.55 0.44
N LEU A 142 -10.61 7.11 -0.53
CA LEU A 142 -12.06 7.02 -0.38
C LEU A 142 -12.44 5.86 0.54
N ARG A 143 -13.39 6.11 1.45
CA ARG A 143 -13.91 5.09 2.36
C ARG A 143 -14.51 3.93 1.57
N GLY A 144 -14.08 2.71 1.90
CA GLY A 144 -14.54 1.48 1.24
C GLY A 144 -13.78 1.12 -0.04
N ILE A 145 -12.79 1.94 -0.44
CA ILE A 145 -11.93 1.68 -1.59
C ILE A 145 -10.53 1.31 -1.10
N GLY A 146 -10.27 0.00 -0.99
CA GLY A 146 -8.92 -0.51 -0.78
C GLY A 146 -8.15 -0.66 -2.10
N ARG A 147 -6.91 -1.15 -2.02
CA ARG A 147 -6.00 -1.37 -3.16
C ARG A 147 -6.65 -2.01 -4.39
N ILE A 148 -7.34 -3.13 -4.22
CA ILE A 148 -7.95 -3.88 -5.33
C ILE A 148 -9.00 -3.02 -6.04
N ARG A 149 -9.91 -2.39 -5.28
CA ARG A 149 -10.97 -1.54 -5.85
C ARG A 149 -10.41 -0.29 -6.49
N ALA A 150 -9.39 0.34 -5.89
CA ALA A 150 -8.71 1.49 -6.47
C ALA A 150 -8.11 1.14 -7.85
N ARG A 151 -7.42 0.01 -7.96
CA ARG A 151 -6.86 -0.45 -9.24
C ARG A 151 -7.93 -0.80 -10.26
N LEU A 152 -9.03 -1.43 -9.83
CA LEU A 152 -10.17 -1.72 -10.72
C LEU A 152 -10.81 -0.45 -11.28
N LEU A 153 -11.07 0.56 -10.43
CA LEU A 153 -11.59 1.86 -10.86
C LEU A 153 -10.66 2.53 -11.87
N TYR A 154 -9.36 2.58 -11.57
CA TYR A 154 -8.34 3.16 -12.44
C TYR A 154 -8.29 2.50 -13.81
N ASN A 155 -8.35 1.16 -13.85
CA ASN A 155 -8.34 0.38 -15.08
C ASN A 155 -9.64 0.53 -15.89
N HIS A 156 -10.76 0.89 -15.26
CA HIS A 156 -12.01 1.21 -15.94
C HIS A 156 -12.11 2.68 -16.37
N GLY A 157 -11.01 3.46 -16.24
CA GLY A 157 -10.92 4.83 -16.73
C GLY A 157 -11.20 5.89 -15.67
N PHE A 158 -11.56 5.52 -14.44
CA PHE A 158 -11.73 6.47 -13.33
C PHE A 158 -10.39 6.69 -12.63
N ARG A 159 -9.58 7.61 -13.14
CA ARG A 159 -8.21 7.85 -12.66
C ARG A 159 -8.14 8.95 -11.63
N THR A 160 -9.11 9.86 -11.64
CA THR A 160 -9.17 11.01 -10.75
C THR A 160 -10.45 11.02 -9.91
N LEU A 161 -10.45 11.83 -8.86
CA LEU A 161 -11.68 12.08 -8.07
C LEU A 161 -12.75 12.81 -8.90
N ASP A 162 -12.34 13.58 -9.90
CA ASP A 162 -13.25 14.30 -10.79
C ASP A 162 -13.95 13.32 -11.74
N ASP A 163 -13.22 12.34 -12.28
CA ASP A 163 -13.80 11.26 -13.10
C ASP A 163 -14.90 10.52 -12.33
N LEU A 164 -14.67 10.23 -11.04
CA LEU A 164 -15.67 9.60 -10.17
C LEU A 164 -16.85 10.54 -9.83
N ARG A 165 -16.60 11.85 -9.74
CA ARG A 165 -17.66 12.83 -9.48
C ARG A 165 -18.61 12.95 -10.67
N GLU A 166 -18.07 12.92 -11.89
CA GLU A 166 -18.83 13.02 -13.14
C GLU A 166 -19.48 11.69 -13.56
N ALA A 167 -18.90 10.55 -13.19
CA ALA A 167 -19.41 9.22 -13.52
C ALA A 167 -20.84 8.97 -13.02
N SER A 168 -21.70 8.40 -13.86
CA SER A 168 -23.03 7.97 -13.39
C SER A 168 -22.94 6.76 -12.46
N ILE A 169 -23.95 6.55 -11.62
CA ILE A 169 -24.03 5.31 -10.81
C ILE A 169 -23.99 4.07 -11.69
N ARG A 170 -24.61 4.13 -12.88
CA ARG A 170 -24.62 3.01 -13.84
C ARG A 170 -23.22 2.66 -14.32
N ASP A 171 -22.34 3.64 -14.49
CA ASP A 171 -20.96 3.41 -14.93
C ASP A 171 -20.11 2.82 -13.81
N LEU A 172 -20.29 3.30 -12.57
CA LEU A 172 -19.62 2.73 -11.40
C LEU A 172 -20.01 1.26 -11.16
N LEU A 173 -21.27 0.91 -11.38
CA LEU A 173 -21.78 -0.47 -11.25
C LEU A 173 -21.21 -1.45 -12.30
N LYS A 174 -20.62 -0.96 -13.39
CA LYS A 174 -19.92 -1.82 -14.36
C LYS A 174 -18.57 -2.30 -13.83
N VAL A 175 -18.00 -1.60 -12.86
CA VAL A 175 -16.70 -1.95 -12.28
C VAL A 175 -16.86 -3.16 -11.35
N PRO A 176 -16.09 -4.24 -11.54
CA PRO A 176 -16.14 -5.39 -10.66
C PRO A 176 -15.93 -5.00 -9.18
N GLN A 177 -16.64 -5.68 -8.28
CA GLN A 177 -16.57 -5.45 -6.83
C GLN A 177 -17.04 -4.06 -6.35
N ILE A 178 -17.60 -3.22 -7.23
CA ILE A 178 -18.29 -1.97 -6.87
C ILE A 178 -19.80 -2.22 -6.87
N GLY A 179 -20.35 -2.42 -5.68
CA GLY A 179 -21.79 -2.61 -5.49
C GLY A 179 -22.56 -1.28 -5.37
N PRO A 180 -23.91 -1.33 -5.41
CA PRO A 180 -24.76 -0.13 -5.36
C PRO A 180 -24.52 0.76 -4.14
N LYS A 181 -24.37 0.15 -2.95
CA LYS A 181 -24.08 0.89 -1.71
C LYS A 181 -22.75 1.63 -1.77
N LEU A 182 -21.74 1.00 -2.37
CA LEU A 182 -20.41 1.59 -2.48
C LEU A 182 -20.42 2.70 -3.54
N ALA A 183 -21.09 2.51 -4.67
CA ALA A 183 -21.26 3.54 -5.69
C ALA A 183 -21.92 4.81 -5.14
N ILE A 184 -23.00 4.66 -4.36
CA ILE A 184 -23.64 5.77 -3.64
C ILE A 184 -22.64 6.44 -2.69
N SER A 185 -21.97 5.64 -1.85
CA SER A 185 -21.00 6.15 -0.87
C SER A 185 -19.83 6.90 -1.50
N ILE A 186 -19.35 6.49 -2.69
CA ILE A 186 -18.33 7.23 -3.44
C ILE A 186 -18.86 8.61 -3.84
N LYS A 187 -20.06 8.68 -4.44
CA LYS A 187 -20.66 9.94 -4.91
C LYS A 187 -20.95 10.90 -3.75
N GLU A 188 -21.47 10.38 -2.64
CA GLU A 188 -21.69 11.16 -1.40
C GLU A 188 -20.39 11.76 -0.86
N GLN A 189 -19.31 10.97 -0.79
CA GLN A 189 -17.99 11.44 -0.32
C GLN A 189 -17.41 12.56 -1.20
N LEU A 190 -17.76 12.57 -2.49
CA LEU A 190 -17.31 13.56 -3.46
C LEU A 190 -18.23 14.78 -3.58
N GLY A 191 -19.33 14.82 -2.80
CA GLY A 191 -20.34 15.88 -2.86
C GLY A 191 -21.07 15.94 -4.21
N ALA A 192 -21.11 14.84 -4.96
CA ALA A 192 -21.80 14.79 -6.24
C ALA A 192 -23.31 14.80 -6.02
N PRO A 193 -24.10 15.57 -6.79
CA PRO A 193 -25.55 15.49 -6.74
C PRO A 193 -25.98 14.08 -7.15
N LEU A 194 -26.85 13.47 -6.34
CA LEU A 194 -27.46 12.18 -6.62
C LEU A 194 -28.88 12.43 -7.09
N GLU A 195 -29.14 12.22 -8.38
CA GLU A 195 -30.50 12.31 -8.90
C GLU A 195 -31.37 11.16 -8.36
N GLU A 196 -32.66 11.42 -8.21
CA GLU A 196 -33.61 10.46 -7.65
C GLU A 196 -33.70 9.18 -8.50
N GLU A 197 -33.50 9.30 -9.82
CA GLU A 197 -33.41 8.17 -10.74
C GLU A 197 -32.17 7.28 -10.49
N GLU A 198 -31.02 7.88 -10.16
CA GLU A 198 -29.80 7.13 -9.84
C GLU A 198 -29.93 6.36 -8.52
N LEU A 199 -30.59 6.97 -7.53
CA LEU A 199 -30.93 6.32 -6.26
C LEU A 199 -31.91 5.17 -6.44
N GLU A 200 -32.94 5.35 -7.27
CA GLU A 200 -33.87 4.28 -7.68
C GLU A 200 -33.13 3.11 -8.33
N LEU A 201 -32.21 3.39 -9.25
CA LEU A 201 -31.40 2.37 -9.94
C LEU A 201 -30.52 1.60 -8.96
N ALA A 202 -29.84 2.30 -8.06
CA ALA A 202 -29.01 1.67 -7.04
C ALA A 202 -29.83 0.78 -6.11
N ARG A 203 -31.01 1.23 -5.68
CA ARG A 203 -31.94 0.44 -4.85
C ARG A 203 -32.46 -0.80 -5.58
N ARG A 204 -32.77 -0.70 -6.87
CA ARG A 204 -33.17 -1.84 -7.70
C ARG A 204 -32.04 -2.86 -7.83
N ALA A 205 -30.82 -2.39 -8.12
CA ALA A 205 -29.65 -3.25 -8.20
C ALA A 205 -29.35 -3.93 -6.86
N GLU A 206 -29.54 -3.24 -5.72
CA GLU A 206 -29.37 -3.83 -4.39
C GLU A 206 -30.40 -4.96 -4.12
N LYS A 207 -31.67 -4.77 -4.52
CA LYS A 207 -32.71 -5.80 -4.37
C LYS A 207 -32.38 -7.07 -5.17
N VAL A 208 -31.90 -6.90 -6.41
CA VAL A 208 -31.47 -8.03 -7.26
C VAL A 208 -30.29 -8.76 -6.63
N GLN A 209 -29.29 -8.01 -6.15
CA GLN A 209 -28.11 -8.60 -5.52
C GLN A 209 -28.47 -9.39 -4.26
N LYS A 210 -29.37 -8.87 -3.41
CA LYS A 210 -29.87 -9.59 -2.22
C LYS A 210 -30.61 -10.87 -2.61
N SER A 211 -31.52 -10.78 -3.57
CA SER A 211 -32.26 -11.96 -4.05
C SER A 211 -31.34 -13.07 -4.56
N LEU A 212 -30.25 -12.74 -5.27
CA LEU A 212 -29.31 -13.75 -5.76
C LEU A 212 -28.53 -14.45 -4.63
N LEU A 213 -28.19 -13.71 -3.57
CA LEU A 213 -27.50 -14.26 -2.40
C LEU A 213 -28.42 -15.16 -1.56
N ASP A 214 -29.72 -14.89 -1.53
CA ASP A 214 -30.70 -15.73 -0.81
C ASP A 214 -30.92 -17.11 -1.49
N TYR A 215 -30.45 -17.30 -2.72
CA TYR A 215 -30.57 -18.54 -3.50
C TYR A 215 -29.24 -19.28 -3.74
N ALA A 216 -28.12 -18.80 -3.18
CA ALA A 216 -26.77 -19.39 -3.31
C ALA A 216 -26.33 -20.05 -2.01
#